data_AF-A0A6P0NGA6-F1
#
_entry.id   AF-A0A6P0NGA6-F1
#
_cell.length_a   1.000
_cell.length_b   1.000
_cell.length_c   1.000
_cell.angle_alpha   90.00
_cell.angle_beta   90.00
_cell.angle_gamma   90.00
#
_symmetry.space_group_name_H-M   'P 1'
#
loop_
_entity.id
_entity.type
_entity.pdbx_description
1 polymer ?
#
loop_
_entity_poly.entity_id
_entity_poly.type
_entity_poly.pdbx_seq_one_letter_code
_entity_poly.pdbx_strand_id
1 'polypeptide(L)'
;TEQEKKDLRKLNDKLNQLTSALKGLMNEAVKQILDREMRGVVDALKTLLDYYLSLLEEGMGNIAPNLAISFSRSELEIIDSIPEPKFKFEAGFAIIEGTWLEDVEVTELKRTLFLFKRKVKTIKQEPRSSDNAQLPKIEDINKDWLWQKNQAEIEIYSQVADWFICQINKFIKKVESSQKEIVDRYQERLDKAYDQAQLSLQKDLSIWNPLHQEAKQLKENIKKAGKVLR
;
A
#
# COMPACT_ATOMS: atom_id res chain seq x y z
N THR A 1 42.77 -16.40 -34.66
CA THR A 1 43.66 -17.44 -34.08
C THR A 1 42.96 -18.13 -32.90
N GLU A 2 43.40 -19.32 -32.46
CA GLU A 2 42.81 -19.99 -31.27
C GLU A 2 43.01 -19.18 -29.97
N GLN A 3 44.04 -18.34 -29.94
CA GLN A 3 44.27 -17.38 -28.86
C GLN A 3 43.17 -16.31 -28.80
N GLU A 4 42.80 -15.70 -29.93
CA GLU A 4 41.70 -14.73 -30.01
C GLU A 4 40.35 -15.33 -29.54
N LYS A 5 40.04 -16.58 -29.91
CA LYS A 5 38.83 -17.25 -29.42
C LYS A 5 38.82 -17.41 -27.91
N LYS A 6 39.97 -17.73 -27.31
CA LYS A 6 40.13 -17.88 -25.86
C LYS A 6 40.00 -16.54 -25.13
N ASP A 7 40.54 -15.48 -25.72
CA ASP A 7 40.45 -14.12 -25.17
C ASP A 7 39.02 -13.57 -25.27
N LEU A 8 38.30 -13.84 -26.36
CA LEU A 8 36.87 -13.52 -26.52
C LEU A 8 36.00 -14.24 -25.48
N ARG A 9 36.24 -15.53 -25.23
CA ARG A 9 35.53 -16.28 -24.18
C ARG A 9 35.74 -15.66 -22.79
N LYS A 10 37.00 -15.32 -22.44
CA LYS A 10 37.31 -14.64 -21.19
C LYS A 10 36.64 -13.27 -21.07
N LEU A 11 36.55 -12.53 -22.17
CA LEU A 11 35.87 -11.24 -22.20
C LEU A 11 34.37 -11.41 -21.91
N ASN A 12 33.74 -12.37 -22.58
CA ASN A 12 32.32 -12.69 -22.38
C ASN A 12 32.03 -13.11 -20.93
N ASP A 13 32.88 -13.95 -20.34
CA ASP A 13 32.75 -14.36 -18.94
C ASP A 13 32.82 -13.16 -17.98
N LYS A 14 33.77 -12.24 -18.20
CA LYS A 14 33.89 -11.01 -17.39
C LYS A 14 32.68 -10.09 -17.54
N LEU A 15 32.11 -10.00 -18.74
CA LEU A 15 30.92 -9.20 -18.99
C LEU A 15 29.70 -9.78 -18.30
N ASN A 16 29.52 -11.11 -18.35
CA ASN A 16 28.47 -11.79 -17.62
C ASN A 16 28.61 -11.61 -16.10
N GLN A 17 29.83 -11.61 -15.57
CA GLN A 17 30.10 -11.31 -14.16
C GLN A 17 29.74 -9.86 -13.82
N LEU A 18 30.08 -8.90 -14.67
CA LEU A 18 29.72 -7.48 -14.49
C LEU A 18 28.20 -7.30 -14.49
N THR A 19 27.50 -7.86 -15.47
CA THR A 19 26.03 -7.79 -15.56
C THR A 19 25.37 -8.43 -14.35
N SER A 20 25.92 -9.55 -13.85
CA SER A 20 25.44 -10.20 -12.63
C SER A 20 25.64 -9.33 -11.39
N ALA A 21 26.81 -8.68 -11.26
CA ALA A 21 27.10 -7.77 -10.16
C ALA A 21 26.19 -6.53 -10.20
N LEU A 22 26.00 -5.94 -11.38
CA LEU A 22 25.10 -4.81 -11.61
C LEU A 22 23.65 -5.16 -11.27
N LYS A 23 23.15 -6.32 -11.70
CA LYS A 23 21.84 -6.84 -11.30
C LYS A 23 21.73 -6.95 -9.78
N GLY A 24 22.75 -7.48 -9.11
CA GLY A 24 22.79 -7.60 -7.66
C GLY A 24 22.63 -6.24 -6.96
N LEU A 25 23.43 -5.26 -7.36
CA LEU A 25 23.39 -3.90 -6.82
C LEU A 25 22.06 -3.21 -7.10
N MET A 26 21.53 -3.33 -8.32
CA MET A 26 20.25 -2.72 -8.68
C MET A 26 19.07 -3.34 -7.91
N ASN A 27 19.06 -4.66 -7.73
CA ASN A 27 18.01 -5.33 -6.97
C ASN A 27 18.04 -4.94 -5.49
N GLU A 28 19.24 -4.82 -4.90
CA GLU A 28 19.38 -4.39 -3.51
C GLU A 28 18.95 -2.92 -3.35
N ALA A 29 19.37 -2.04 -4.26
CA ALA A 29 18.99 -0.64 -4.25
C ALA A 29 17.46 -0.47 -4.38
N VAL A 30 16.83 -1.17 -5.33
CA VAL A 30 15.37 -1.08 -5.50
C VAL A 30 14.64 -1.64 -4.29
N LYS A 31 15.10 -2.75 -3.72
CA LYS A 31 14.50 -3.29 -2.49
C LYS A 31 14.54 -2.26 -1.36
N GLN A 32 15.69 -1.63 -1.10
CA GLN A 32 15.82 -0.61 -0.05
C GLN A 32 14.93 0.61 -0.30
N ILE A 33 14.83 1.06 -1.56
CA ILE A 33 13.95 2.16 -1.93
C ILE A 33 12.49 1.77 -1.69
N LEU A 34 12.04 0.62 -2.19
CA LEU A 34 10.68 0.14 -1.99
C LEU A 34 10.35 0.01 -0.49
N ASP A 35 11.23 -0.60 0.31
CA ASP A 35 11.02 -0.75 1.76
C ASP A 35 10.93 0.61 2.47
N ARG A 36 11.65 1.63 2.00
CA ARG A 36 11.60 2.99 2.56
C ARG A 36 10.30 3.71 2.15
N GLU A 37 9.99 3.72 0.87
CA GLU A 37 8.80 4.41 0.34
C GLU A 37 7.52 3.77 0.88
N MET A 38 7.48 2.43 0.98
CA MET A 38 6.34 1.72 1.57
C MET A 38 6.11 2.08 3.03
N ARG A 39 7.16 2.26 3.83
CA ARG A 39 7.03 2.78 5.19
C ARG A 39 6.46 4.19 5.20
N GLY A 40 6.93 5.06 4.30
CA GLY A 40 6.38 6.41 4.14
C GLY A 40 4.89 6.43 3.82
N VAL A 41 4.44 5.57 2.90
CA VAL A 41 3.01 5.42 2.54
C VAL A 41 2.19 4.93 3.73
N VAL A 42 2.69 3.93 4.47
CA VAL A 42 2.04 3.39 5.67
C VAL A 42 1.90 4.46 6.75
N ASP A 43 2.94 5.25 7.01
CA ASP A 43 2.93 6.30 8.02
C ASP A 43 1.99 7.46 7.62
N ALA A 44 1.99 7.83 6.34
CA ALA A 44 1.06 8.83 5.80
C ALA A 44 -0.40 8.37 5.95
N LEU A 45 -0.70 7.12 5.63
CA LEU A 45 -2.05 6.56 5.80
C LEU A 45 -2.46 6.54 7.28
N LYS A 46 -1.58 6.10 8.19
CA LYS A 46 -1.86 6.14 9.64
C LYS A 46 -2.20 7.55 10.10
N THR A 47 -1.41 8.52 9.69
CA THR A 47 -1.60 9.93 10.05
C THR A 47 -2.95 10.44 9.54
N LEU A 48 -3.32 10.11 8.30
CA LEU A 48 -4.61 10.49 7.73
C LEU A 48 -5.78 9.90 8.50
N LEU A 49 -5.70 8.60 8.83
CA LEU A 49 -6.77 7.90 9.54
C LEU A 49 -6.92 8.39 10.99
N ASP A 50 -5.81 8.65 11.70
CA ASP A 50 -5.85 9.20 13.05
C ASP A 50 -6.39 10.64 13.08
N TYR A 51 -6.04 11.44 12.07
CA TYR A 51 -6.62 12.77 11.89
C TYR A 51 -8.14 12.69 11.67
N TYR A 52 -8.61 11.74 10.85
CA TYR A 52 -10.04 11.52 10.64
C TYR A 52 -10.77 11.12 11.92
N LEU A 53 -10.19 10.26 12.76
CA LEU A 53 -10.76 9.93 14.08
C LEU A 53 -10.87 11.18 14.96
N SER A 54 -9.82 11.99 14.98
CA SER A 54 -9.80 13.22 15.78
C SER A 54 -10.91 14.20 15.35
N LEU A 55 -11.13 14.35 14.04
CA LEU A 55 -12.24 15.15 13.51
C LEU A 55 -13.62 14.61 13.94
N LEU A 56 -13.79 13.29 13.92
CA LEU A 56 -15.04 12.67 14.36
C LEU A 56 -15.28 12.91 15.85
N GLU A 57 -14.25 12.79 16.68
CA GLU A 57 -14.34 13.05 18.12
C GLU A 57 -14.68 14.50 18.43
N GLU A 58 -14.03 15.44 17.75
CA GLU A 58 -14.32 16.87 17.89
C GLU A 58 -15.77 17.17 17.47
N GLY A 59 -16.20 16.65 16.32
CA GLY A 59 -17.57 16.80 15.84
C GLY A 59 -18.60 16.23 16.82
N MET A 60 -18.35 15.04 17.36
CA MET A 60 -19.23 14.42 18.35
C MET A 60 -19.20 15.13 19.70
N GLY A 61 -18.03 15.62 20.13
CA GLY A 61 -17.89 16.42 21.35
C GLY A 61 -18.68 17.74 21.27
N ASN A 62 -18.76 18.36 20.11
CA ASN A 62 -19.55 19.56 19.89
C ASN A 62 -21.06 19.30 19.92
N ILE A 63 -21.51 18.17 19.37
CA ILE A 63 -22.93 17.79 19.33
C ILE A 63 -23.40 17.26 20.70
N ALA A 64 -22.56 16.47 21.35
CA ALA A 64 -22.89 15.68 22.53
C ALA A 64 -21.75 15.77 23.58
N PRO A 65 -21.50 16.96 24.17
CA PRO A 65 -20.35 17.19 25.05
C PRO A 65 -20.37 16.31 26.31
N ASN A 66 -21.57 15.96 26.77
CA ASN A 66 -21.78 15.16 27.98
C ASN A 66 -21.50 13.66 27.77
N LEU A 67 -21.29 13.24 26.52
CA LEU A 67 -21.03 11.86 26.18
C LEU A 67 -19.52 11.55 26.28
N ALA A 68 -18.61 12.50 26.03
CA ALA A 68 -17.16 12.24 26.01
C ALA A 68 -16.80 11.02 25.13
N ILE A 69 -17.11 11.13 23.84
CA ILE A 69 -16.88 10.06 22.86
C ILE A 69 -15.40 10.05 22.45
N SER A 70 -14.73 8.90 22.65
CA SER A 70 -13.37 8.66 22.20
C SER A 70 -13.26 7.30 21.52
N PHE A 71 -12.57 7.24 20.39
CA PHE A 71 -12.20 6.01 19.70
C PHE A 71 -10.88 5.45 20.23
N SER A 72 -10.85 4.15 20.51
CA SER A 72 -9.62 3.48 20.90
C SER A 72 -8.74 3.23 19.67
N ARG A 73 -7.64 3.98 19.54
CA ARG A 73 -6.70 3.84 18.40
C ARG A 73 -6.07 2.45 18.36
N SER A 74 -5.85 1.83 19.52
CA SER A 74 -5.30 0.48 19.66
C SER A 74 -6.28 -0.59 19.21
N GLU A 75 -7.58 -0.45 19.51
CA GLU A 75 -8.60 -1.44 19.11
C GLU A 75 -8.96 -1.31 17.63
N LEU A 76 -8.80 -0.11 17.05
CA LEU A 76 -9.07 0.14 15.65
C LEU A 76 -8.01 -0.43 14.70
N GLU A 77 -6.87 -0.94 15.20
CA GLU A 77 -5.73 -1.47 14.41
C GLU A 77 -5.68 -0.82 13.02
N ILE A 78 -5.16 0.41 12.98
CA ILE A 78 -5.35 1.35 11.86
C ILE A 78 -4.82 0.79 10.53
N ILE A 79 -3.80 -0.08 10.59
CA ILE A 79 -3.27 -0.81 9.44
C ILE A 79 -2.99 -2.26 9.86
N ASP A 80 -3.62 -3.21 9.17
CA ASP A 80 -3.53 -4.64 9.50
C ASP A 80 -2.34 -5.35 8.83
N SER A 81 -1.85 -4.82 7.70
CA SER A 81 -0.78 -5.45 6.92
C SER A 81 0.02 -4.43 6.11
N ILE A 82 1.29 -4.73 5.86
CA ILE A 82 2.18 -3.90 5.02
C ILE A 82 2.31 -4.58 3.64
N PRO A 83 2.15 -3.86 2.52
CA PRO A 83 2.41 -4.43 1.21
C PRO A 83 3.88 -4.77 1.06
N GLU A 84 4.18 -5.93 0.48
CA GLU A 84 5.53 -6.33 0.07
C GLU A 84 5.63 -6.43 -1.45
N PRO A 85 5.61 -5.30 -2.18
CA PRO A 85 5.82 -5.33 -3.62
C PRO A 85 7.20 -5.90 -3.93
N LYS A 86 7.24 -6.96 -4.74
CA LYS A 86 8.48 -7.64 -5.12
C LYS A 86 8.81 -7.32 -6.57
N PHE A 87 9.94 -6.66 -6.77
CA PHE A 87 10.52 -6.45 -8.09
C PHE A 87 11.97 -6.91 -8.12
N LYS A 88 12.35 -7.58 -9.21
CA LYS A 88 13.73 -7.98 -9.48
C LYS A 88 14.01 -7.74 -10.95
N PHE A 89 15.11 -7.05 -11.23
CA PHE A 89 15.66 -6.97 -12.57
C PHE A 89 16.12 -8.35 -13.04
N GLU A 90 15.78 -8.66 -14.28
CA GLU A 90 16.33 -9.82 -14.97
C GLU A 90 17.68 -9.47 -15.59
N ALA A 91 18.62 -10.41 -15.54
CA ALA A 91 19.90 -10.29 -16.22
C ALA A 91 19.85 -11.21 -17.43
N GLY A 92 20.23 -10.68 -18.58
CA GLY A 92 20.34 -11.45 -19.81
C GLY A 92 20.45 -10.52 -20.99
N PHE A 93 21.59 -10.56 -21.66
CA PHE A 93 21.65 -10.12 -23.05
C PHE A 93 21.15 -11.31 -23.88
N ALA A 94 20.17 -11.11 -24.76
CA ALA A 94 19.77 -12.19 -25.66
C ALA A 94 20.99 -12.62 -26.49
N ILE A 95 21.47 -13.85 -26.30
CA ILE A 95 22.46 -14.45 -27.21
C ILE A 95 21.68 -14.79 -28.48
N ILE A 96 21.70 -13.87 -29.43
CA ILE A 96 21.13 -14.10 -30.75
C ILE A 96 22.19 -14.86 -31.55
N GLU A 97 21.96 -16.14 -31.82
CA GLU A 97 22.73 -16.88 -32.81
C GLU A 97 22.49 -16.23 -34.18
N GLY A 98 23.54 -15.68 -34.78
CA GLY A 98 23.47 -14.92 -36.03
C GLY A 98 24.51 -15.37 -37.05
N THR A 99 24.16 -15.26 -38.33
CA THR A 99 25.10 -15.40 -39.45
C THR A 99 25.56 -14.01 -39.86
N TRP A 100 26.85 -13.74 -39.77
CA TRP A 100 27.42 -12.41 -39.98
C TRP A 100 28.32 -12.42 -41.21
N LEU A 101 28.31 -11.33 -41.99
CA LEU A 101 29.20 -11.17 -43.14
C LEU A 101 30.56 -10.67 -42.67
N GLU A 102 31.60 -11.49 -42.82
CA GLU A 102 32.98 -11.14 -42.52
C GLU A 102 33.73 -10.82 -43.82
N ASP A 103 34.46 -9.70 -43.83
CA ASP A 103 35.31 -9.28 -44.94
C ASP A 103 36.59 -10.14 -44.96
N VAL A 104 36.65 -11.11 -45.86
CA VAL A 104 37.79 -12.00 -46.06
C VAL A 104 38.65 -11.50 -47.21
N GLU A 105 39.95 -11.32 -46.98
CA GLU A 105 40.91 -11.06 -48.05
C GLU A 105 41.10 -12.33 -48.89
N VAL A 106 40.54 -12.34 -50.10
CA VAL A 106 40.71 -13.42 -51.07
C VAL A 106 41.71 -12.97 -52.12
N THR A 107 42.70 -13.82 -52.40
CA THR A 107 43.66 -13.54 -53.47
C THR A 107 43.13 -14.12 -54.78
N GLU A 108 42.67 -13.26 -55.67
CA GLU A 108 42.15 -13.65 -56.98
C GLU A 108 43.17 -13.40 -58.09
N LEU A 109 43.21 -14.30 -59.07
CA LEU A 109 44.06 -14.15 -60.24
C LEU A 109 43.29 -13.41 -61.34
N LYS A 110 43.53 -12.11 -61.49
CA LYS A 110 42.99 -11.33 -62.61
C LYS A 110 43.91 -11.43 -63.83
N ARG A 111 43.33 -11.72 -65.00
CA ARG A 111 44.05 -11.69 -66.29
C ARG A 111 44.16 -10.24 -66.76
N THR A 112 45.35 -9.82 -67.15
CA THR A 112 45.56 -8.55 -67.85
C THR A 112 45.37 -8.73 -69.36
N LEU A 113 45.31 -7.62 -70.11
CA LEU A 113 45.15 -7.59 -71.58
C LEU A 113 46.15 -8.45 -72.36
N PHE A 114 47.26 -8.87 -71.74
CA PHE A 114 48.32 -9.68 -72.33
C PHE A 114 48.36 -11.14 -71.83
N LEU A 115 47.23 -11.70 -71.36
CA LEU A 115 47.09 -13.08 -70.86
C LEU A 115 47.93 -13.43 -69.61
N PHE A 116 48.75 -12.52 -69.08
CA PHE A 116 49.43 -12.68 -67.80
C PHE A 116 48.43 -12.61 -66.64
N LYS A 117 48.57 -13.53 -65.68
CA LYS A 117 47.74 -13.56 -64.45
C LYS A 117 48.45 -12.80 -63.34
N ARG A 118 47.83 -11.74 -62.82
CA ARG A 118 48.30 -11.01 -61.64
C ARG A 118 47.45 -11.39 -60.43
N LYS A 119 48.11 -11.69 -59.30
CA LYS A 119 47.43 -11.86 -58.01
C LYS A 119 46.96 -10.48 -57.54
N VAL A 120 45.65 -10.34 -57.37
CA VAL A 120 45.01 -9.13 -56.84
C VAL A 120 44.30 -9.55 -55.57
N LYS A 121 44.57 -8.84 -54.48
CA LYS A 121 43.81 -9.02 -53.24
C LYS A 121 42.47 -8.32 -53.41
N THR A 122 41.38 -9.05 -53.23
CA THR A 122 40.02 -8.52 -53.22
C THR A 122 39.36 -8.89 -51.90
N ILE A 123 38.59 -7.96 -51.34
CA ILE A 123 37.83 -8.20 -50.12
C ILE A 123 36.49 -8.82 -50.55
N LYS A 124 36.15 -9.98 -49.98
CA LYS A 124 34.86 -10.65 -50.20
C LYS A 124 34.14 -10.84 -48.88
N GLN A 125 32.84 -10.66 -48.89
CA GLN A 125 31.98 -10.90 -47.74
C GLN A 125 31.52 -12.35 -47.72
N GLU A 126 31.88 -13.08 -46.66
CA GLU A 126 31.42 -14.46 -46.44
C GLU A 126 30.57 -14.56 -45.17
N PRO A 127 29.41 -15.22 -45.20
CA PRO A 127 28.59 -15.43 -44.01
C PRO A 127 29.22 -16.47 -43.10
N ARG A 128 29.55 -16.10 -41.86
CA ARG A 128 30.01 -17.00 -40.80
C ARG A 128 29.03 -17.03 -39.65
N SER A 129 28.77 -18.24 -39.14
CA SER A 129 28.06 -18.44 -37.88
C SER A 129 29.03 -18.12 -36.74
N SER A 130 28.70 -17.12 -35.92
CA SER A 130 29.43 -16.78 -34.71
C SER A 130 28.45 -16.45 -33.61
N ASP A 131 28.71 -16.99 -32.42
CA ASP A 131 28.03 -16.57 -31.19
C ASP A 131 28.32 -15.09 -30.94
N ASN A 132 27.29 -14.37 -30.48
CA ASN A 132 27.25 -12.93 -30.49
C ASN A 132 28.44 -12.31 -29.71
N ALA A 133 29.35 -11.64 -30.43
CA ALA A 133 30.44 -10.85 -29.85
C ALA A 133 30.10 -9.35 -29.77
N GLN A 134 28.87 -8.96 -30.12
CA GLN A 134 28.42 -7.58 -29.91
C GLN A 134 28.03 -7.37 -28.45
N LEU A 135 28.99 -6.82 -27.72
CA LEU A 135 28.78 -6.07 -26.51
C LEU A 135 27.60 -5.09 -26.69
N PRO A 136 26.50 -5.25 -25.94
CA PRO A 136 25.42 -4.27 -25.96
C PRO A 136 25.96 -2.93 -25.46
N LYS A 137 25.53 -1.85 -26.10
CA LYS A 137 25.90 -0.52 -25.66
C LYS A 137 25.23 -0.21 -24.33
N ILE A 138 25.86 0.62 -23.51
CA ILE A 138 25.33 1.03 -22.21
C ILE A 138 23.95 1.69 -22.36
N GLU A 139 23.71 2.42 -23.46
CA GLU A 139 22.41 3.03 -23.72
C GLU A 139 21.29 1.98 -23.87
N ASP A 140 21.58 0.83 -24.49
CA ASP A 140 20.59 -0.22 -24.70
C ASP A 140 20.29 -0.95 -23.37
N ILE A 141 21.32 -1.16 -22.54
CA ILE A 141 21.16 -1.68 -21.16
C ILE A 141 20.25 -0.78 -20.33
N ASN A 142 20.47 0.54 -20.40
CA ASN A 142 19.68 1.51 -19.66
C ASN A 142 18.22 1.54 -20.14
N LYS A 143 17.98 1.43 -21.46
CA LYS A 143 16.62 1.35 -22.01
C LYS A 143 15.88 0.11 -21.52
N ASP A 144 16.54 -1.04 -21.50
CA ASP A 144 15.94 -2.29 -21.02
C ASP A 144 15.58 -2.20 -19.53
N TRP A 145 16.47 -1.65 -18.70
CA TRP A 145 16.17 -1.43 -17.28
C TRP A 145 15.06 -0.41 -17.07
N LEU A 146 15.01 0.67 -17.85
CA LEU A 146 13.90 1.63 -17.82
C LEU A 146 12.57 0.97 -18.19
N TRP A 147 12.57 0.11 -19.20
CA TRP A 147 11.37 -0.63 -19.60
C TRP A 147 10.90 -1.58 -18.49
N GLN A 148 11.81 -2.38 -17.91
CA GLN A 148 11.48 -3.27 -16.78
C GLN A 148 10.96 -2.48 -15.57
N LYS A 149 11.57 -1.33 -15.26
CA LYS A 149 11.11 -0.43 -14.19
C LYS A 149 9.68 0.04 -14.44
N ASN A 150 9.39 0.52 -15.65
CA ASN A 150 8.07 1.08 -15.99
C ASN A 150 6.96 0.02 -15.95
N GLN A 151 7.24 -1.21 -16.39
CA GLN A 151 6.29 -2.32 -16.27
C GLN A 151 6.01 -2.65 -14.81
N ALA A 152 7.06 -2.81 -14.01
CA ALA A 152 6.93 -3.12 -12.60
C ALA A 152 6.23 -2.00 -11.81
N GLU A 153 6.47 -0.75 -12.17
CA GLU A 153 5.83 0.40 -11.54
C GLU A 153 4.30 0.33 -11.65
N ILE A 154 3.77 -0.08 -12.82
CA ILE A 154 2.32 -0.27 -13.01
C ILE A 154 1.78 -1.35 -12.07
N GLU A 155 2.46 -2.49 -11.98
CA GLU A 155 2.03 -3.60 -11.12
C GLU A 155 2.10 -3.23 -9.64
N ILE A 156 3.18 -2.57 -9.21
CA ILE A 156 3.38 -2.10 -7.85
C ILE A 156 2.29 -1.09 -7.49
N TYR A 157 2.00 -0.12 -8.36
CA TYR A 157 0.92 0.83 -8.09
C TYR A 157 -0.44 0.16 -7.96
N SER A 158 -0.75 -0.82 -8.80
CA SER A 158 -1.99 -1.58 -8.69
C SER A 158 -2.09 -2.28 -7.32
N GLN A 159 -1.04 -2.98 -6.91
CA GLN A 159 -1.01 -3.69 -5.62
C GLN A 159 -1.14 -2.73 -4.43
N VAL A 160 -0.45 -1.59 -4.47
CA VAL A 160 -0.52 -0.57 -3.42
C VAL A 160 -1.90 0.07 -3.38
N ALA A 161 -2.52 0.37 -4.53
CA ALA A 161 -3.86 0.94 -4.60
C ALA A 161 -4.92 -0.02 -4.05
N ASP A 162 -4.88 -1.30 -4.44
CA ASP A 162 -5.80 -2.32 -3.93
C ASP A 162 -5.67 -2.50 -2.43
N TRP A 163 -4.43 -2.53 -1.93
CA TRP A 163 -4.17 -2.55 -0.50
C TRP A 163 -4.70 -1.31 0.21
N PHE A 164 -4.47 -0.11 -0.33
CA PHE A 164 -4.91 1.15 0.25
C PHE A 164 -6.44 1.20 0.39
N ILE A 165 -7.16 0.80 -0.66
CA ILE A 165 -8.62 0.66 -0.65
C ILE A 165 -9.07 -0.35 0.41
N CYS A 166 -8.38 -1.49 0.52
CA CYS A 166 -8.69 -2.50 1.53
C CYS A 166 -8.52 -1.96 2.96
N GLN A 167 -7.44 -1.25 3.26
CA GLN A 167 -7.21 -0.68 4.59
C GLN A 167 -8.29 0.36 4.94
N ILE A 168 -8.63 1.26 4.01
CA ILE A 168 -9.70 2.25 4.22
C ILE A 168 -11.04 1.56 4.49
N ASN A 169 -11.42 0.58 3.69
CA ASN A 169 -12.69 -0.12 3.87
C ASN A 169 -12.79 -0.84 5.21
N LYS A 170 -11.68 -1.45 5.67
CA LYS A 170 -11.63 -2.08 6.99
C LYS A 170 -11.72 -1.04 8.11
N PHE A 171 -10.98 0.05 7.99
CA PHE A 171 -11.02 1.15 8.95
C PHE A 171 -12.44 1.71 9.08
N ILE A 172 -13.12 2.00 7.97
CA ILE A 172 -14.51 2.48 7.95
C ILE A 172 -15.42 1.52 8.71
N LYS A 173 -15.36 0.22 8.42
CA LYS A 173 -16.17 -0.80 9.11
C LYS A 173 -15.90 -0.84 10.62
N LYS A 174 -14.64 -0.72 11.04
CA LYS A 174 -14.28 -0.69 12.47
C LYS A 174 -14.82 0.57 13.14
N VAL A 175 -14.73 1.73 12.48
CA VAL A 175 -15.31 3.00 12.97
C VAL A 175 -16.83 2.90 13.08
N GLU A 176 -17.52 2.41 12.05
CA GLU A 176 -18.98 2.21 12.07
C GLU A 176 -19.42 1.29 13.22
N SER A 177 -18.71 0.18 13.41
CA SER A 177 -18.96 -0.74 14.53
C SER A 177 -18.77 -0.05 15.88
N SER A 178 -17.70 0.73 16.03
CA SER A 178 -17.40 1.46 17.26
C SER A 178 -18.46 2.53 17.54
N GLN A 179 -18.87 3.30 16.52
CA GLN A 179 -19.95 4.28 16.63
C GLN A 179 -21.26 3.63 17.07
N LYS A 180 -21.61 2.48 16.49
CA LYS A 180 -22.80 1.73 16.87
C LYS A 180 -22.74 1.30 18.34
N GLU A 181 -21.62 0.73 18.77
CA GLU A 181 -21.44 0.31 20.17
C GLU A 181 -21.53 1.50 21.14
N ILE A 182 -20.95 2.64 20.75
CA ILE A 182 -21.05 3.88 21.51
C ILE A 182 -22.52 4.29 21.67
N VAL A 183 -23.30 4.33 20.58
CA VAL A 183 -24.73 4.67 20.61
C VAL A 183 -25.54 3.69 21.46
N ASP A 184 -25.32 2.38 21.30
CA ASP A 184 -26.03 1.34 22.05
C ASP A 184 -25.78 1.50 23.57
N ARG A 185 -24.53 1.76 23.98
CA ARG A 185 -24.19 2.03 25.39
C ARG A 185 -24.85 3.30 25.93
N TYR A 186 -25.04 4.33 25.11
CA TYR A 186 -25.76 5.53 25.53
C TYR A 186 -27.24 5.28 25.72
N GLN A 187 -27.87 4.55 24.80
CA GLN A 187 -29.27 4.19 24.93
C GLN A 187 -29.50 3.42 26.23
N GLU A 188 -28.65 2.44 26.53
CA GLU A 188 -28.76 1.66 27.77
C GLU A 188 -28.62 2.53 29.04
N ARG A 189 -27.72 3.52 29.03
CA ARG A 189 -27.56 4.47 30.14
C ARG A 189 -28.78 5.37 30.30
N LEU A 190 -29.36 5.84 29.19
CA LEU A 190 -30.57 6.65 29.20
C LEU A 190 -31.77 5.88 29.72
N ASP A 191 -31.94 4.64 29.27
CA ASP A 191 -33.03 3.76 29.72
C ASP A 191 -32.93 3.51 31.23
N LYS A 192 -31.73 3.20 31.74
CA LYS A 192 -31.48 3.04 33.18
C LYS A 192 -31.79 4.30 33.99
N ALA A 193 -31.40 5.47 33.50
CA ALA A 193 -31.67 6.74 34.16
C ALA A 193 -33.17 7.06 34.18
N TYR A 194 -33.88 6.76 33.09
CA TYR A 194 -35.32 6.92 33.00
C TYR A 194 -36.06 6.01 33.99
N ASP A 195 -35.71 4.72 34.04
CA ASP A 195 -36.31 3.76 34.96
C ASP A 195 -36.10 4.18 36.43
N GLN A 196 -34.89 4.64 36.77
CA GLN A 196 -34.59 5.15 38.11
C GLN A 196 -35.41 6.39 38.47
N ALA A 197 -35.55 7.34 37.54
CA ALA A 197 -36.35 8.54 37.75
C ALA A 197 -37.85 8.21 37.92
N GLN A 198 -38.35 7.24 37.16
CA GLN A 198 -39.73 6.77 37.27
C GLN A 198 -39.97 6.09 38.61
N LEU A 199 -39.05 5.23 39.07
CA LEU A 199 -39.13 4.58 40.38
C LEU A 199 -39.08 5.59 41.52
N SER A 200 -38.20 6.60 41.45
CA SER A 200 -38.15 7.66 42.47
C SER A 200 -39.44 8.46 42.51
N LEU A 201 -39.99 8.81 41.35
CA LEU A 201 -41.27 9.54 41.26
C LEU A 201 -42.41 8.72 41.86
N GLN A 202 -42.49 7.42 41.55
CA GLN A 202 -43.50 6.53 42.12
C GLN A 202 -43.37 6.44 43.65
N LYS A 203 -42.14 6.36 44.17
CA LYS A 203 -41.87 6.34 45.60
C LYS A 203 -42.31 7.64 46.27
N ASP A 204 -41.99 8.79 45.69
CA ASP A 204 -42.41 10.09 46.22
C ASP A 204 -43.94 10.23 46.22
N LEU A 205 -44.61 9.87 45.12
CA LEU A 205 -46.06 9.86 45.04
C LEU A 205 -46.69 8.93 46.08
N SER A 206 -46.07 7.76 46.35
CA SER A 206 -46.56 6.82 47.36
C SER A 206 -46.50 7.39 48.79
N ILE A 207 -45.59 8.32 49.06
CA ILE A 207 -45.44 9.01 50.35
C ILE A 207 -46.36 10.24 50.42
N TRP A 208 -46.36 11.07 49.38
CA TRP A 208 -47.07 12.35 49.39
C TRP A 208 -48.58 12.21 49.23
N ASN A 209 -49.07 11.26 48.44
CA ASN A 209 -50.51 11.06 48.23
C ASN A 209 -51.28 10.73 49.53
N PRO A 210 -50.86 9.77 50.37
CA PRO A 210 -51.56 9.49 51.63
C PRO A 210 -51.49 10.66 52.60
N LEU A 211 -50.34 11.34 52.73
CA LEU A 211 -50.21 12.54 53.57
C LEU A 211 -51.16 13.66 53.13
N HIS A 212 -51.30 13.86 51.83
CA HIS A 212 -52.25 14.83 51.28
C HIS A 212 -53.70 14.47 51.61
N GLN A 213 -54.05 13.18 51.53
CA GLN A 213 -55.39 12.69 51.89
C GLN A 213 -55.66 12.87 53.39
N GLU A 214 -54.72 12.53 54.27
CA GLU A 214 -54.82 12.71 55.71
C GLU A 214 -54.98 14.18 56.09
N ALA A 215 -54.18 15.07 55.50
CA ALA A 215 -54.30 16.51 55.72
C ALA A 215 -55.68 17.04 55.29
N LYS A 216 -56.23 16.52 54.18
CA LYS A 216 -57.58 16.87 53.71
C LYS A 216 -58.66 16.36 54.68
N GLN A 217 -58.52 15.14 55.18
CA GLN A 217 -59.43 14.58 56.20
C GLN A 217 -59.37 15.38 57.49
N LEU A 218 -58.17 15.72 57.97
CA LEU A 218 -57.98 16.53 59.17
C LEU A 218 -58.64 17.92 59.02
N LYS A 219 -58.46 18.57 57.87
CA LYS A 219 -59.12 19.85 57.55
C LYS A 219 -60.64 19.74 57.62
N GLU A 220 -61.22 18.69 57.05
CA GLU A 220 -62.67 18.48 57.11
C GLU A 220 -63.16 18.14 58.53
N ASN A 221 -62.39 17.38 59.30
CA ASN A 221 -62.70 17.08 60.69
C ASN A 221 -62.66 18.34 61.57
N ILE A 222 -61.66 19.21 61.40
CA ILE A 222 -61.57 20.49 62.09
C ILE A 222 -62.76 21.39 61.72
N LYS A 223 -63.14 21.47 60.44
CA LYS A 223 -64.34 22.21 60.01
C LYS A 223 -65.62 21.67 60.66
N LYS A 224 -65.77 20.36 60.77
CA LYS A 224 -66.91 19.72 61.44
C LYS A 224 -66.93 20.05 62.93
N ALA A 225 -65.80 19.92 63.63
CA ALA A 225 -65.68 20.25 65.04
C ALA A 225 -66.00 21.73 65.33
N GLY A 226 -65.50 22.65 64.48
CA GLY A 226 -65.81 24.08 64.59
C GLY A 226 -67.28 24.44 64.31
N LYS A 227 -68.04 23.58 63.61
CA LYS A 227 -69.49 23.72 63.46
C LYS A 227 -70.29 23.19 64.64
N VAL A 228 -69.73 22.26 65.41
CA VAL A 228 -70.37 21.67 66.63
C VAL A 228 -70.14 22.56 67.86
N LEU A 229 -69.10 23.40 67.84
CA LEU A 229 -68.74 24.34 68.91
C LEU A 229 -69.37 25.75 68.75
N ARG A 230 -70.29 25.93 67.81
CA ARG A 230 -71.13 27.14 67.65
C ARG A 230 -72.58 26.76 67.88
#